data_AF-A0A257JD92-F1
#
_entry.id   AF-A0A257JD92-F1
#
_cell.length_a   1.000
_cell.length_b   1.000
_cell.length_c   1.000
_cell.angle_alpha   90.00
_cell.angle_beta   90.00
_cell.angle_gamma   90.00
#
_symmetry.space_group_name_H-M   'P 1'
#
loop_
_entity.id
_entity.type
_entity.pdbx_description
1 polymer ?
#
loop_
_entity_poly.entity_id
_entity_poly.type
_entity_poly.pdbx_seq_one_letter_code
_entity_poly.pdbx_strand_id
1 'polypeptide(L)'
;PLAAFWQASLAVFWLMAFASATHDIAADGFYMLALSQRQQAAFVGVRSTFYRLAMIAGQGGLVMLAGWLAQRGGGTPAAVVDGWRTVFWLLAGGFVAAAGWHAWALPRPVADVLAPRRAGLVRESLAVFADFFRRPDIGRILAFLLLYRLAEAQGLKLVTPFLLDAREAGGLALGTQAVGLAYGTVGVAALTLGGLLGGWVISRRGLKAML
;
A
#
# COMPACT_ATOMS: atom_id res chain seq x y z
N PRO A 1 -4.24 28.34 15.54
CA PRO A 1 -4.55 26.89 15.73
C PRO A 1 -5.77 26.72 16.65
N LEU A 2 -6.65 25.75 16.38
CA LEU A 2 -7.71 25.35 17.32
C LEU A 2 -7.07 24.86 18.64
N ALA A 3 -7.69 25.15 19.78
CA ALA A 3 -7.16 24.78 21.10
C ALA A 3 -6.91 23.26 21.26
N ALA A 4 -7.66 22.44 20.51
CA ALA A 4 -7.53 20.98 20.49
C ALA A 4 -6.97 20.41 19.17
N PHE A 5 -6.22 21.21 18.39
CA PHE A 5 -5.75 20.80 17.05
C PHE A 5 -4.95 19.49 17.07
N TRP A 6 -4.06 19.33 18.05
CA TRP A 6 -3.23 18.14 18.19
C TRP A 6 -4.07 16.89 18.51
N GLN A 7 -4.95 16.97 19.52
CA GLN A 7 -5.82 15.87 19.92
C GLN A 7 -6.81 15.51 18.80
N ALA A 8 -7.38 16.51 18.13
CA ALA A 8 -8.29 16.30 17.01
C ALA A 8 -7.60 15.62 15.82
N SER A 9 -6.37 16.04 15.48
CA SER A 9 -5.59 15.41 14.41
C SER A 9 -5.27 13.96 14.72
N LEU A 10 -4.85 13.66 15.96
CA LEU A 10 -4.62 12.29 16.40
C LEU A 10 -5.89 11.43 16.35
N ALA A 11 -7.02 11.97 16.80
CA ALA A 11 -8.30 11.27 16.76
C ALA A 11 -8.72 10.95 15.32
N VAL A 12 -8.57 11.92 14.39
CA VAL A 12 -8.88 11.71 12.97
C VAL A 12 -7.95 10.67 12.35
N PHE A 13 -6.64 10.74 12.59
CA PHE A 13 -5.69 9.75 12.07
C PHE A 13 -5.94 8.36 12.65
N TRP A 14 -6.31 8.25 13.92
CA TRP A 14 -6.69 6.98 14.54
C TRP A 14 -7.95 6.39 13.89
N LEU A 15 -9.00 7.19 13.73
CA LEU A 15 -10.24 6.75 13.05
C LEU A 15 -9.98 6.31 11.62
N MET A 16 -9.16 7.08 10.88
CA MET A 16 -8.78 6.76 9.51
C MET A 16 -7.99 5.45 9.43
N ALA A 17 -7.02 5.25 10.32
CA ALA A 17 -6.23 4.01 10.39
C ALA A 17 -7.11 2.79 10.75
N PHE A 18 -8.01 2.95 11.72
CA PHE A 18 -8.94 1.89 12.12
C PHE A 18 -9.91 1.52 10.98
N ALA A 19 -10.49 2.51 10.32
CA ALA A 19 -11.38 2.31 9.17
C ALA A 19 -10.64 1.64 8.00
N SER A 20 -9.40 2.07 7.70
CA SER A 20 -8.56 1.48 6.66
C SER A 20 -8.23 0.02 6.95
N ALA A 21 -7.80 -0.31 8.17
CA ALA A 21 -7.48 -1.69 8.56
C ALA A 21 -8.71 -2.61 8.47
N THR A 22 -9.88 -2.11 8.86
CA THR A 22 -11.15 -2.84 8.76
C THR A 22 -11.54 -3.07 7.30
N HIS A 23 -11.41 -2.03 6.47
CA HIS A 23 -11.69 -2.12 5.04
C HIS A 23 -10.77 -3.12 4.34
N ASP A 24 -9.47 -3.10 4.63
CA ASP A 24 -8.51 -4.02 4.02
C ASP A 24 -8.83 -5.48 4.34
N ILE A 25 -9.17 -5.79 5.60
CA ILE A 25 -9.60 -7.14 6.00
C ILE A 25 -10.90 -7.55 5.30
N ALA A 26 -11.88 -6.65 5.22
CA ALA A 26 -13.15 -6.93 4.55
C ALA A 26 -12.99 -7.15 3.04
N ALA A 27 -12.17 -6.33 2.37
CA ALA A 27 -11.88 -6.44 0.95
C ALA A 27 -11.13 -7.73 0.63
N ASP A 28 -10.15 -8.12 1.45
CA ASP A 28 -9.42 -9.38 1.30
C ASP A 28 -10.31 -10.60 1.56
N GLY A 29 -11.20 -10.53 2.55
CA GLY A 29 -12.22 -11.56 2.81
C GLY A 29 -13.17 -11.72 1.62
N PHE A 30 -13.69 -10.61 1.10
CA PHE A 30 -14.54 -10.60 -0.09
C PHE A 30 -13.83 -11.19 -1.31
N TYR A 31 -12.57 -10.82 -1.53
CA TYR A 31 -11.74 -11.35 -2.63
C TYR A 31 -11.61 -12.87 -2.57
N MET A 32 -11.40 -13.44 -1.37
CA MET A 32 -11.32 -14.89 -1.19
C MET A 32 -12.66 -15.60 -1.40
N LEU A 33 -13.79 -14.95 -1.05
CA LEU A 33 -15.14 -15.50 -1.22
C LEU A 33 -15.64 -15.43 -2.67
N ALA A 34 -15.32 -14.33 -3.36
CA ALA A 34 -15.85 -14.04 -4.70
C ALA A 34 -15.12 -14.77 -5.82
N LEU A 35 -13.86 -15.19 -5.61
CA LEU A 35 -13.00 -15.76 -6.65
C LEU A 35 -12.59 -17.20 -6.37
N SER A 36 -12.53 -18.01 -7.41
CA SER A 36 -11.95 -19.37 -7.35
C SER A 36 -10.44 -19.34 -7.13
N GLN A 37 -9.87 -20.41 -6.57
CA GLN A 37 -8.41 -20.53 -6.30
C GLN A 37 -7.53 -20.23 -7.53
N ARG A 38 -7.95 -20.67 -8.73
CA ARG A 38 -7.23 -20.38 -9.98
C ARG A 38 -7.26 -18.88 -10.33
N GLN A 39 -8.41 -18.22 -10.11
CA GLN A 39 -8.54 -16.78 -10.31
C GLN A 39 -7.76 -16.01 -9.26
N GLN A 40 -7.77 -16.44 -8.00
CA GLN A 40 -7.00 -15.80 -6.92
C GLN A 40 -5.51 -15.73 -7.28
N ALA A 41 -4.93 -16.80 -7.81
CA ALA A 41 -3.53 -16.80 -8.26
C ALA A 41 -3.27 -15.79 -9.40
N ALA A 42 -4.20 -15.65 -10.35
CA ALA A 42 -4.08 -14.69 -11.45
C ALA A 42 -4.23 -13.23 -10.97
N PHE A 43 -5.18 -12.96 -10.08
CA PHE A 43 -5.48 -11.60 -9.61
C PHE A 43 -4.53 -11.10 -8.53
N VAL A 44 -3.75 -11.96 -7.86
CA VAL A 44 -2.69 -11.52 -6.93
C VAL A 44 -1.68 -10.60 -7.62
N GLY A 45 -1.31 -10.91 -8.87
CA GLY A 45 -0.43 -10.04 -9.68
C GLY A 45 -1.08 -8.69 -9.99
N VAL A 46 -2.35 -8.69 -10.38
CA VAL A 46 -3.11 -7.46 -10.67
C VAL A 46 -3.21 -6.58 -9.43
N ARG A 47 -3.57 -7.14 -8.27
CA ARG A 47 -3.65 -6.41 -6.99
C ARG A 47 -2.32 -5.74 -6.63
N SER A 48 -1.21 -6.46 -6.80
CA SER A 48 0.13 -5.93 -6.56
C SER A 48 0.46 -4.76 -7.49
N THR A 49 0.10 -4.85 -8.78
CA THR A 49 0.27 -3.75 -9.74
C THR A 49 -0.55 -2.52 -9.35
N PHE A 50 -1.84 -2.70 -9.02
CA PHE A 50 -2.68 -1.58 -8.59
C PHE A 50 -2.21 -0.94 -7.28
N TYR A 51 -1.70 -1.72 -6.33
CA TYR A 51 -1.07 -1.20 -5.12
C TYR A 51 0.13 -0.30 -5.47
N ARG A 52 0.96 -0.71 -6.43
CA ARG A 52 2.09 0.12 -6.90
C ARG A 52 1.61 1.40 -7.58
N LEU A 53 0.62 1.29 -8.48
CA LEU A 53 -0.02 2.45 -9.13
C LEU A 53 -0.58 3.43 -8.10
N ALA A 54 -1.25 2.94 -7.06
CA ALA A 54 -1.76 3.75 -5.96
C ALA A 54 -0.62 4.45 -5.19
N MET A 55 0.50 3.76 -4.92
CA MET A 55 1.67 4.37 -4.29
C MET A 55 2.26 5.52 -5.12
N ILE A 56 2.37 5.35 -6.44
CA ILE A 56 2.87 6.41 -7.35
C ILE A 56 1.92 7.60 -7.39
N ALA A 57 0.62 7.32 -7.54
CA ALA A 57 -0.40 8.35 -7.56
C ALA A 57 -0.43 9.10 -6.22
N GLY A 58 -0.39 8.39 -5.08
CA GLY A 58 -0.47 8.96 -3.74
C GLY A 58 0.79 9.73 -3.32
N GLN A 59 1.96 9.12 -3.44
CA GLN A 59 3.22 9.72 -3.00
C GLN A 59 3.81 10.69 -4.03
N GLY A 60 3.49 10.52 -5.31
CA GLY A 60 3.96 11.37 -6.40
C GLY A 60 2.87 12.32 -6.89
N GLY A 61 1.85 11.76 -7.55
CA GLY A 61 0.83 12.54 -8.27
C GLY A 61 0.08 13.55 -7.41
N LEU A 62 -0.43 13.13 -6.25
CA LEU A 62 -1.18 13.99 -5.33
C LEU A 62 -0.29 15.03 -4.65
N VAL A 63 0.95 14.66 -4.31
CA VAL A 63 1.94 15.61 -3.75
C VAL A 63 2.31 16.67 -4.78
N MET A 64 2.52 16.26 -6.04
CA MET A 64 2.77 17.18 -7.15
C MET A 64 1.58 18.12 -7.38
N LEU A 65 0.34 17.60 -7.34
CA LEU A 65 -0.86 18.41 -7.44
C LEU A 65 -0.97 19.42 -6.29
N ALA A 66 -0.74 18.99 -5.05
CA ALA A 66 -0.73 19.88 -3.88
C ALA A 66 0.32 20.99 -4.02
N GLY A 67 1.55 20.64 -4.44
CA GLY A 67 2.64 21.58 -4.64
C GLY A 67 2.35 22.59 -5.76
N TRP A 68 1.78 22.12 -6.87
CA TRP A 68 1.39 22.98 -7.99
C TRP A 68 0.25 23.95 -7.63
N LEU A 69 -0.76 23.49 -6.88
CA LEU A 69 -1.83 24.36 -6.36
C LEU A 69 -1.26 25.41 -5.40
N ALA A 70 -0.32 25.03 -4.54
CA ALA A 70 0.35 25.95 -3.63
C ALA A 70 1.16 27.03 -4.37
N GLN A 71 1.88 26.65 -5.44
CA GLN A 71 2.62 27.60 -6.28
C GLN A 71 1.69 28.58 -7.00
N ARG A 72 0.55 28.10 -7.51
CA ARG A 72 -0.48 28.96 -8.11
C ARG A 72 -1.06 29.98 -7.13
N GLY A 73 -1.15 29.63 -5.85
CA GLY A 73 -1.57 30.52 -4.78
C GLY A 73 -0.46 31.45 -4.25
N GLY A 74 0.69 31.55 -4.94
CA GLY A 74 1.80 32.43 -4.57
C GLY A 74 2.81 31.82 -3.59
N GLY A 75 2.76 30.51 -3.34
CA GLY A 75 3.77 29.80 -2.55
C GLY A 75 3.80 30.15 -1.05
N THR A 76 2.80 30.87 -0.56
CA THR A 76 2.68 31.23 0.86
C THR A 76 2.28 30.00 1.70
N PRO A 77 2.55 30.00 3.02
CA PRO A 77 2.09 28.93 3.90
C PRO A 77 0.57 28.70 3.83
N ALA A 78 -0.23 29.74 3.62
CA ALA A 78 -1.67 29.64 3.42
C ALA A 78 -2.03 28.88 2.13
N ALA A 79 -1.33 29.20 1.03
CA ALA A 79 -1.53 28.51 -0.25
C ALA A 79 -1.16 27.03 -0.19
N VAL A 80 -0.16 26.66 0.61
CA VAL A 80 0.18 25.24 0.86
C VAL A 80 -0.96 24.51 1.56
N VAL A 81 -1.56 25.12 2.58
CA VAL A 81 -2.73 24.55 3.28
C VAL A 81 -3.92 24.40 2.34
N ASP A 82 -4.21 25.41 1.53
CA ASP A 82 -5.32 25.36 0.57
C ASP A 82 -5.10 24.33 -0.54
N GLY A 83 -3.86 24.15 -1.00
CA GLY A 83 -3.48 23.10 -1.94
C GLY A 83 -3.78 21.71 -1.38
N TRP A 84 -3.33 21.41 -0.16
CA TRP A 84 -3.61 20.14 0.51
C TRP A 84 -5.10 19.95 0.82
N ARG A 85 -5.79 20.99 1.26
CA ARG A 85 -7.24 20.97 1.49
C ARG A 85 -7.98 20.55 0.23
N THR A 86 -7.62 21.12 -0.92
CA THR A 86 -8.21 20.77 -2.22
C THR A 86 -7.96 19.30 -2.57
N VAL A 87 -6.72 18.82 -2.40
CA VAL A 87 -6.37 17.41 -2.64
C VAL A 87 -7.18 16.46 -1.74
N PHE A 88 -7.34 16.77 -0.45
CA PHE A 88 -8.15 15.94 0.45
C PHE A 88 -9.64 15.94 0.09
N TRP A 89 -10.19 17.06 -0.39
CA TRP A 89 -11.57 17.10 -0.90
C TRP A 89 -11.74 16.26 -2.17
N LEU A 90 -10.78 16.31 -3.09
CA LEU A 90 -10.78 15.45 -4.29
C LEU A 90 -10.71 13.97 -3.91
N LEU A 91 -9.84 13.60 -2.96
CA LEU A 91 -9.75 12.24 -2.43
C LEU A 91 -11.06 11.80 -1.79
N ALA A 92 -11.66 12.62 -0.93
CA ALA A 92 -12.93 12.33 -0.29
C ALA A 92 -14.04 12.09 -1.34
N GLY A 93 -14.14 12.95 -2.35
CA GLY A 93 -15.07 12.78 -3.47
C GLY A 93 -14.82 11.48 -4.25
N GLY A 94 -13.54 11.16 -4.52
CA GLY A 94 -13.15 9.92 -5.18
C GLY A 94 -13.52 8.67 -4.38
N PHE A 95 -13.31 8.67 -3.06
CA PHE A 95 -13.71 7.56 -2.19
C PHE A 95 -15.22 7.39 -2.10
N VAL A 96 -15.99 8.49 -2.05
CA VAL A 96 -17.46 8.44 -2.08
C VAL A 96 -17.95 7.86 -3.42
N ALA A 97 -17.38 8.30 -4.53
CA ALA A 97 -17.71 7.76 -5.85
C ALA A 97 -17.37 6.26 -5.95
N ALA A 98 -16.20 5.85 -5.45
CA ALA A 98 -15.80 4.44 -5.40
C ALA A 98 -16.73 3.61 -4.50
N ALA A 99 -17.14 4.15 -3.35
CA ALA A 99 -18.11 3.49 -2.46
C ALA A 99 -19.48 3.32 -3.14
N GLY A 100 -19.97 4.34 -3.84
CA GLY A 100 -21.20 4.26 -4.62
C GLY A 100 -21.12 3.25 -5.76
N TRP A 101 -20.00 3.25 -6.50
CA TRP A 101 -19.73 2.27 -7.54
C TRP A 101 -19.70 0.85 -6.99
N HIS A 102 -18.97 0.62 -5.90
CA HIS A 102 -18.89 -0.67 -5.22
C HIS A 102 -20.26 -1.15 -4.72
N ALA A 103 -21.06 -0.27 -4.12
CA ALA A 103 -22.40 -0.62 -3.68
C ALA A 103 -23.32 -1.11 -4.82
N TRP A 104 -23.09 -0.64 -6.04
CA TRP A 104 -23.86 -1.02 -7.23
C TRP A 104 -23.25 -2.20 -7.99
N ALA A 105 -21.94 -2.24 -8.19
CA ALA A 105 -21.25 -3.15 -9.10
C ALA A 105 -20.71 -4.43 -8.43
N LEU A 106 -20.53 -4.46 -7.10
CA LEU A 106 -19.98 -5.64 -6.42
C LEU A 106 -20.95 -6.83 -6.54
N PRO A 107 -20.48 -7.99 -7.05
CA PRO A 107 -21.28 -9.19 -7.03
C PRO A 107 -21.52 -9.61 -5.58
N ARG A 108 -22.69 -10.20 -5.31
CA ARG A 108 -23.03 -10.77 -3.99
C ARG A 108 -22.76 -12.28 -4.05
N PRO A 109 -21.61 -12.78 -3.54
CA PRO A 109 -21.26 -14.19 -3.64
C PRO A 109 -22.30 -15.02 -2.90
N VAL A 110 -22.75 -16.14 -3.46
CA VAL A 110 -23.73 -17.04 -2.81
C VAL A 110 -23.17 -17.60 -1.49
N ALA A 111 -21.85 -17.67 -1.37
CA ALA A 111 -21.15 -18.09 -0.17
C ALA A 111 -21.10 -17.00 0.94
N ASP A 112 -21.54 -15.77 0.66
CA ASP A 112 -21.66 -14.70 1.65
C ASP A 112 -22.90 -14.93 2.52
N VAL A 113 -22.77 -15.90 3.42
CA VAL A 113 -23.80 -16.27 4.40
C VAL A 113 -23.30 -15.95 5.80
N LEU A 114 -24.23 -15.50 6.66
CA LEU A 114 -23.95 -15.24 8.07
C LEU A 114 -23.34 -16.49 8.71
N ALA A 115 -22.08 -16.38 9.12
CA ALA A 115 -21.42 -17.44 9.86
C ALA A 115 -22.22 -17.71 11.15
N PRO A 116 -22.44 -18.99 11.52
CA PRO A 116 -23.09 -19.32 12.78
C PRO A 116 -22.37 -18.64 13.93
N ARG A 117 -23.11 -18.04 14.88
CA ARG A 117 -22.50 -17.50 16.12
C ARG A 117 -21.88 -18.67 16.90
N ARG A 118 -20.54 -18.76 16.85
CA ARG A 118 -19.78 -19.75 17.60
C ARG A 118 -19.30 -19.15 18.92
N ALA A 119 -19.55 -19.85 20.02
CA ALA A 119 -18.96 -19.51 21.31
C ALA A 119 -17.43 -19.74 21.22
N GLY A 120 -16.64 -18.78 21.70
CA GLY A 120 -15.18 -18.92 21.76
C GLY A 120 -14.40 -18.40 20.54
N LEU A 121 -14.94 -17.45 19.76
CA LEU A 121 -14.24 -16.81 18.64
C LEU A 121 -12.81 -16.38 18.97
N VAL A 122 -12.60 -15.80 20.16
CA VAL A 122 -11.26 -15.40 20.64
C VAL A 122 -10.35 -16.62 20.80
N ARG A 123 -10.84 -17.71 21.39
CA ARG A 123 -10.09 -18.94 21.58
C ARG A 123 -9.75 -19.59 20.24
N GLU A 124 -10.69 -19.64 19.29
CA GLU A 124 -10.46 -20.15 17.94
C GLU A 124 -9.43 -19.28 17.19
N SER A 125 -9.55 -17.96 17.28
CA SER A 125 -8.60 -17.02 16.66
C SER A 125 -7.19 -17.19 17.23
N LEU A 126 -7.07 -17.33 18.56
CA LEU A 126 -5.81 -17.62 19.24
C LEU A 126 -5.26 -19.00 18.86
N ALA A 127 -6.12 -20.01 18.66
CA ALA A 127 -5.70 -21.33 18.21
C ALA A 127 -5.14 -21.30 16.78
N VAL A 128 -5.79 -20.61 15.85
CA VAL A 128 -5.29 -20.40 14.48
C VAL A 128 -3.96 -19.66 14.50
N PHE A 129 -3.85 -18.61 15.33
CA PHE A 129 -2.60 -17.89 15.52
C PHE A 129 -1.49 -18.80 16.08
N ALA A 130 -1.79 -19.65 17.08
CA ALA A 130 -0.84 -20.60 17.62
C ALA A 130 -0.42 -21.66 16.58
N ASP A 131 -1.34 -22.14 15.76
CA ASP A 131 -1.07 -23.12 14.71
C ASP A 131 -0.14 -22.57 13.62
N PHE A 132 -0.18 -21.26 13.35
CA PHE A 132 0.81 -20.61 12.47
C PHE A 132 2.25 -20.84 12.96
N PHE A 133 2.49 -20.72 14.27
CA PHE A 133 3.80 -20.97 14.90
C PHE A 133 4.14 -22.45 15.09
N ARG A 134 3.19 -23.35 14.84
CA ARG A 134 3.44 -24.80 14.86
C ARG A 134 3.82 -25.37 13.50
N ARG A 135 3.80 -24.56 12.44
CA ARG A 135 4.16 -25.05 11.10
C ARG A 135 5.62 -25.54 11.09
N PRO A 136 5.90 -26.67 10.41
CA PRO A 136 7.28 -27.12 10.22
C PRO A 136 8.07 -26.01 9.53
N ASP A 137 9.34 -25.85 9.93
CA ASP A 137 10.26 -24.85 9.40
C ASP A 137 9.90 -23.37 9.65
N ILE A 138 8.88 -23.05 10.46
CA ILE A 138 8.49 -21.64 10.72
C ILE A 138 9.67 -20.78 11.23
N GLY A 139 10.54 -21.35 12.06
CA GLY A 139 11.74 -20.64 12.54
C GLY A 139 12.70 -20.28 11.40
N ARG A 140 12.92 -21.19 10.45
CA ARG A 140 13.76 -20.96 9.27
C ARG A 140 13.14 -19.91 8.35
N ILE A 141 11.83 -20.00 8.13
CA ILE A 141 11.06 -19.05 7.31
C ILE A 141 11.10 -17.64 7.93
N LEU A 142 10.86 -17.51 9.24
CA LEU A 142 10.90 -16.24 9.94
C LEU A 142 12.31 -15.65 9.95
N ALA A 143 13.34 -16.46 10.21
CA ALA A 143 14.74 -16.00 10.15
C ALA A 143 15.10 -15.47 8.76
N PHE A 144 14.76 -16.21 7.70
CA PHE A 144 14.97 -15.75 6.32
C PHE A 144 14.22 -14.44 6.04
N LEU A 145 12.93 -14.37 6.38
CA LEU A 145 12.11 -13.19 6.11
C LEU A 145 12.62 -11.96 6.87
N LEU A 146 12.98 -12.11 8.15
CA LEU A 146 13.50 -11.02 8.97
C LEU A 146 14.87 -10.55 8.51
N LEU A 147 15.80 -11.45 8.19
CA LEU A 147 17.13 -11.09 7.69
C LEU A 147 17.05 -10.40 6.33
N TYR A 148 16.23 -10.95 5.42
CA TYR A 148 15.97 -10.35 4.11
C TYR A 148 15.37 -8.95 4.26
N ARG A 149 14.30 -8.80 5.06
CA ARG A 149 13.65 -7.50 5.26
C ARG A 149 14.52 -6.51 6.01
N LEU A 150 15.33 -6.96 6.95
CA LEU A 150 16.29 -6.10 7.64
C LEU A 150 17.27 -5.50 6.62
N ALA A 151 17.93 -6.34 5.82
CA ALA A 151 18.88 -5.88 4.81
C ALA A 151 18.22 -4.93 3.81
N GLU A 152 17.03 -5.27 3.32
CA GLU A 152 16.28 -4.44 2.37
C GLU A 152 15.87 -3.09 2.98
N ALA A 153 15.37 -3.08 4.22
CA ALA A 153 14.95 -1.87 4.91
C ALA A 153 16.11 -0.92 5.20
N GLN A 154 17.30 -1.44 5.52
CA GLN A 154 18.50 -0.62 5.69
C GLN A 154 18.94 -0.03 4.34
N GLY A 155 18.98 -0.84 3.28
CA GLY A 155 19.37 -0.40 1.95
C GLY A 155 18.46 0.71 1.41
N LEU A 156 17.14 0.54 1.52
CA LEU A 156 16.16 1.52 1.02
C LEU A 156 16.29 2.91 1.67
N LYS A 157 16.64 2.97 2.95
CA LYS A 157 16.83 4.26 3.65
C LYS A 157 18.03 5.05 3.15
N LEU A 158 19.05 4.38 2.62
CA LEU A 158 20.24 5.02 2.06
C LEU A 158 20.03 5.56 0.65
N VAL A 159 18.97 5.13 -0.05
CA VAL A 159 18.78 5.50 -1.45
C VAL A 159 18.51 7.00 -1.62
N THR A 160 17.69 7.59 -0.77
CA THR A 160 17.41 9.04 -0.86
C THR A 160 18.65 9.90 -0.64
N PRO A 161 19.44 9.73 0.45
CA PRO A 161 20.68 10.48 0.62
C PRO A 161 21.71 10.18 -0.47
N PHE A 162 21.86 8.91 -0.89
CA PHE A 162 22.77 8.57 -2.00
C PHE A 162 22.44 9.31 -3.31
N LEU A 163 21.16 9.51 -3.62
CA LEU A 163 20.76 10.22 -4.84
C LEU A 163 20.92 11.76 -4.72
N LEU A 164 20.60 12.34 -3.56
CA LEU A 164 20.54 13.80 -3.37
C LEU A 164 21.85 14.42 -2.87
N ASP A 165 22.59 13.73 -2.02
CA ASP A 165 23.76 14.30 -1.34
C ASP A 165 24.87 14.66 -2.34
N ALA A 166 25.70 15.62 -1.94
CA ALA A 166 26.82 16.08 -2.75
C ALA A 166 27.81 14.95 -3.05
N ARG A 167 28.54 15.07 -4.16
CA ARG A 167 29.53 14.07 -4.57
C ARG A 167 30.67 13.92 -3.56
N GLU A 168 31.04 14.99 -2.85
CA GLU A 168 32.05 14.90 -1.79
C GLU A 168 31.57 14.06 -0.59
N ALA A 169 30.26 13.98 -0.36
CA ALA A 169 29.64 13.15 0.69
C ALA A 169 29.33 11.72 0.22
N GLY A 170 29.74 11.34 -1.00
CA GLY A 170 29.48 10.02 -1.59
C GLY A 170 28.11 9.88 -2.26
N GLY A 171 27.37 10.97 -2.45
CA GLY A 171 26.12 10.99 -3.20
C GLY A 171 26.31 11.31 -4.70
N LEU A 172 25.22 11.30 -5.47
CA LEU A 172 25.24 11.59 -6.91
C LEU A 172 25.00 13.06 -7.24
N ALA A 173 24.64 13.89 -6.26
CA ALA A 173 24.27 15.29 -6.39
C ALA A 173 23.14 15.52 -7.42
N LEU A 174 22.14 14.64 -7.45
CA LEU A 174 21.01 14.79 -8.35
C LEU A 174 20.05 15.87 -7.85
N GLY A 175 19.54 16.67 -8.77
CA GLY A 175 18.43 17.58 -8.46
C GLY A 175 17.16 16.82 -8.07
N THR A 176 16.32 17.42 -7.23
CA THR A 176 15.05 16.83 -6.76
C THR A 176 14.14 16.38 -7.91
N GLN A 177 14.13 17.12 -9.03
CA GLN A 177 13.40 16.75 -10.23
C GLN A 177 13.96 15.47 -10.89
N ALA A 178 15.29 15.33 -10.95
CA ALA A 178 15.95 14.14 -11.50
C ALA A 178 15.72 12.91 -10.61
N VAL A 179 15.75 13.09 -9.29
CA VAL A 179 15.37 12.04 -8.33
C VAL A 179 13.90 11.64 -8.50
N GLY A 180 12.99 12.62 -8.64
CA GLY A 180 11.58 12.37 -8.91
C GLY A 180 11.35 11.58 -10.20
N LEU A 181 12.09 11.87 -11.27
CA LEU A 181 12.02 11.10 -12.52
C LEU A 181 12.60 9.69 -12.35
N ALA A 182 13.79 9.57 -11.76
CA ALA A 182 14.47 8.29 -11.59
C ALA A 182 13.68 7.35 -10.68
N TYR A 183 13.21 7.82 -9.53
CA TYR A 183 12.50 6.99 -8.55
C TYR A 183 11.02 6.86 -8.86
N GLY A 184 10.36 7.98 -9.16
CA GLY A 184 8.92 8.05 -9.36
C GLY A 184 8.46 7.52 -10.72
N THR A 185 9.33 7.53 -11.75
CA THR A 185 8.98 7.04 -13.09
C THR A 185 9.77 5.79 -13.45
N VAL A 186 11.10 5.86 -13.47
CA VAL A 186 11.93 4.73 -13.94
C VAL A 186 11.88 3.56 -12.96
N GLY A 187 12.12 3.79 -11.67
CA GLY A 187 12.08 2.76 -10.63
C GLY A 187 10.72 2.07 -10.57
N VAL A 188 9.66 2.86 -10.71
CA VAL A 188 8.27 2.41 -10.77
C VAL A 188 7.96 1.56 -12.00
N ALA A 189 8.41 1.98 -13.18
CA ALA A 189 8.26 1.21 -14.40
C ALA A 189 9.04 -0.11 -14.31
N ALA A 190 10.28 -0.05 -13.81
CA ALA A 190 11.13 -1.23 -13.61
C ALA A 190 10.51 -2.21 -12.61
N LEU A 191 9.96 -1.73 -11.49
CA LEU A 191 9.25 -2.56 -10.51
C LEU A 191 7.99 -3.20 -11.09
N THR A 192 7.25 -2.46 -11.93
CA THR A 192 6.05 -2.97 -12.59
C THR A 192 6.42 -4.07 -13.59
N LEU A 193 7.39 -3.80 -14.47
CA LEU A 193 7.88 -4.77 -15.46
C LEU A 193 8.48 -6.00 -14.78
N GLY A 194 9.34 -5.82 -13.77
CA GLY A 194 9.92 -6.91 -13.00
C GLY A 194 8.86 -7.76 -12.28
N GLY A 195 7.83 -7.13 -11.72
CA GLY A 195 6.70 -7.82 -11.09
C GLY A 195 5.88 -8.65 -12.08
N LEU A 196 5.56 -8.08 -13.25
CA LEU A 196 4.85 -8.78 -14.32
C LEU A 196 5.68 -9.93 -14.90
N LEU A 197 6.97 -9.70 -15.17
CA LEU A 197 7.89 -10.73 -15.66
C LEU A 197 8.06 -11.85 -14.64
N GLY A 198 8.28 -11.53 -13.37
CA GLY A 198 8.38 -12.51 -12.29
C GLY A 198 7.09 -13.35 -12.15
N GLY A 199 5.93 -12.70 -12.15
CA GLY A 199 4.63 -13.37 -12.12
C GLY A 199 4.41 -14.29 -13.33
N TRP A 200 4.77 -13.83 -14.52
CA TRP A 200 4.70 -14.62 -15.74
C TRP A 200 5.63 -15.84 -15.71
N VAL A 201 6.89 -15.67 -15.30
CA VAL A 201 7.85 -16.79 -15.16
C VAL A 201 7.34 -17.83 -14.16
N ILE A 202 6.87 -17.38 -12.98
CA ILE A 202 6.31 -18.26 -11.94
C ILE A 202 5.07 -19.00 -12.45
N SER A 203 4.20 -18.33 -13.22
CA SER A 203 3.01 -18.98 -13.81
C SER A 203 3.35 -20.10 -14.78
N ARG A 204 4.52 -20.04 -15.44
CA ARG A 204 4.98 -21.04 -16.40
C ARG A 204 5.78 -22.18 -15.78
N ARG A 205 6.67 -21.88 -14.84
CA ARG A 205 7.62 -22.86 -14.26
C ARG A 205 7.23 -23.37 -12.87
N GLY A 206 6.27 -22.72 -12.23
CA GLY A 206 5.87 -23.01 -10.86
C GLY A 206 6.85 -22.45 -9.82
N LEU A 207 6.32 -22.08 -8.65
CA LEU A 207 7.10 -21.45 -7.58
C LEU A 207 8.23 -22.36 -7.06
N LYS A 208 7.98 -23.67 -6.95
CA LYS A 208 8.95 -24.65 -6.42
C LYS A 208 10.19 -24.83 -7.31
N ALA A 209 10.10 -24.54 -8.61
CA ALA A 209 11.25 -24.62 -9.51
C ALA A 209 12.13 -23.35 -9.47
N MET A 210 11.61 -22.26 -8.90
CA MET A 210 12.25 -20.94 -8.87
C MET A 210 12.79 -20.56 -7.48
N LEU A 211 12.51 -21.37 -6.46
CA LEU A 211 13.05 -21.28 -5.10
C LEU A 211 14.18 -22.29 -4.93
#